data_AF-A0A3L6JGT1-F1
#
_entry.id   AF-A0A3L6JGT1-F1
#
_cell.length_a   1.000
_cell.length_b   1.000
_cell.length_c   1.000
_cell.angle_alpha   90.00
_cell.angle_beta   90.00
_cell.angle_gamma   90.00
#
_symmetry.space_group_name_H-M   'P 1'
#
loop_
_entity.id
_entity.type
_entity.pdbx_description
1 polymer ?
#
loop_
_entity_poly.entity_id
_entity_poly.type
_entity_poly.pdbx_seq_one_letter_code
_entity_poly.pdbx_strand_id
1 'polypeptide(L)'
;MATWQPIFKGAIGHILLLIVNFSVLVGIIQSLQLFFDPSNPLPILNVLVLGYMLVHTGLLLSIQLGTQVLEIIKARFPTLLIWYYFKFNDNESIPLPLLDPTKSKLAVLILFLVISGGPILFPIFAIYGGLVVWGYLAVIGLEPSTLLQLFGRFLTWVPPLLAVAVLIIVASIVMIEFRHG
;
A
#
# COMPACT_ATOMS: atom_id res chain seq x y z
N MET A 1 1.55 -30.54 -18.34
CA MET A 1 1.91 -29.20 -18.85
C MET A 1 1.14 -28.16 -18.06
N ALA A 2 1.80 -27.27 -17.32
CA ALA A 2 1.13 -26.11 -16.76
C ALA A 2 0.57 -25.29 -17.93
N THR A 3 -0.73 -25.04 -17.94
CA THR A 3 -1.33 -24.15 -18.94
C THR A 3 -0.75 -22.75 -18.69
N TRP A 4 -0.10 -22.16 -19.70
CA TRP A 4 0.54 -20.83 -19.58
C TRP A 4 -0.48 -19.71 -19.29
N GLN A 5 -1.75 -19.94 -19.64
CA GLN A 5 -2.84 -18.99 -19.49
C GLN A 5 -3.12 -18.54 -18.03
N PRO A 6 -3.28 -19.42 -17.03
CA PRO A 6 -3.49 -19.00 -15.63
C PRO A 6 -2.31 -18.22 -15.05
N ILE A 7 -1.07 -18.59 -15.38
CA ILE A 7 0.14 -17.88 -14.91
C ILE A 7 0.15 -16.45 -15.46
N PHE A 8 -0.11 -16.30 -16.76
CA PHE A 8 -0.17 -15.00 -17.42
C PHE A 8 -1.29 -14.10 -16.86
N LYS A 9 -2.49 -14.67 -16.65
CA LYS A 9 -3.61 -13.94 -16.02
C LYS A 9 -3.27 -13.49 -14.59
N GLY A 10 -2.61 -14.34 -13.81
CA GLY A 10 -2.15 -13.99 -12.46
C GLY A 10 -1.13 -12.85 -12.49
N ALA A 11 -0.14 -12.90 -13.37
CA ALA A 11 0.87 -11.86 -13.54
C ALA A 11 0.25 -10.50 -13.90
N ILE A 12 -0.69 -10.48 -14.86
CA ILE A 12 -1.42 -9.25 -15.22
C ILE A 12 -2.16 -8.69 -14.01
N GLY A 13 -2.87 -9.54 -13.26
CA GLY A 13 -3.56 -9.12 -12.05
C GLY A 13 -2.61 -8.43 -11.07
N HIS A 14 -1.44 -9.03 -10.83
CA HIS A 14 -0.44 -8.48 -9.92
C HIS A 14 0.10 -7.14 -10.41
N ILE A 15 0.37 -7.01 -11.71
CA ILE A 15 0.81 -5.74 -12.30
C ILE A 15 -0.26 -4.65 -12.11
N LEU A 16 -1.52 -4.96 -12.41
CA LEU A 16 -2.63 -4.00 -12.24
C LEU A 16 -2.79 -3.59 -10.78
N LEU A 17 -2.76 -4.54 -9.85
CA LEU A 17 -2.87 -4.24 -8.43
C LEU A 17 -1.65 -3.44 -7.93
N LEU A 18 -0.46 -3.71 -8.46
CA LEU A 18 0.74 -2.94 -8.14
C LEU A 18 0.59 -1.48 -8.61
N ILE A 19 0.05 -1.24 -9.80
CA ILE A 19 -0.23 0.11 -10.31
C ILE A 19 -1.21 0.84 -9.40
N VAL A 20 -2.28 0.17 -8.97
CA VAL A 20 -3.25 0.75 -8.01
C VAL A 20 -2.57 1.07 -6.68
N ASN A 21 -1.82 0.13 -6.10
CA ASN A 21 -1.10 0.31 -4.84
C ASN A 21 -0.06 1.44 -4.93
N PHE A 22 0.66 1.54 -6.04
CA PHE A 22 1.59 2.63 -6.32
C PHE A 22 0.87 3.97 -6.38
N SER A 23 -0.30 4.02 -7.03
CA SER A 23 -1.12 5.22 -7.09
C SER A 23 -1.60 5.64 -5.70
N VAL A 24 -2.05 4.70 -4.87
CA VAL A 24 -2.40 4.97 -3.45
C VAL A 24 -1.21 5.53 -2.69
N LEU A 25 -0.03 4.92 -2.84
CA LEU A 25 1.20 5.40 -2.19
C LEU A 25 1.51 6.85 -2.59
N VAL A 26 1.46 7.17 -3.89
CA VAL A 26 1.66 8.53 -4.38
C VAL A 26 0.62 9.47 -3.77
N GLY A 27 -0.65 9.07 -3.72
CA GLY A 27 -1.71 9.86 -3.10
C GLY A 27 -1.41 10.19 -1.64
N ILE A 28 -0.99 9.19 -0.85
CA ILE A 28 -0.59 9.36 0.55
C ILE A 28 0.57 10.35 0.69
N ILE A 29 1.63 10.17 -0.12
CA ILE A 29 2.83 11.03 -0.07
C ILE A 29 2.49 12.48 -0.44
N GLN A 30 1.67 12.69 -1.46
CA GLN A 30 1.28 14.04 -1.89
C GLN A 30 0.38 14.71 -0.85
N SER A 31 -0.57 13.97 -0.27
CA SER A 31 -1.42 14.49 0.80
C SER A 31 -0.66 14.82 2.09
N LEU A 32 0.45 14.12 2.39
CA LEU A 32 1.32 14.46 3.52
C LEU A 32 1.90 15.88 3.41
N GLN A 33 2.13 16.38 2.19
CA GLN A 33 2.69 17.72 1.98
C GLN A 33 1.77 18.82 2.52
N LEU A 34 0.46 18.57 2.61
CA LEU A 34 -0.52 19.53 3.14
C LEU A 34 -0.31 19.84 4.63
N PHE A 35 0.35 18.96 5.39
CA PHE A 35 0.71 19.26 6.78
C PHE A 35 1.91 20.18 6.92
N PHE A 36 2.73 20.27 5.88
CA PHE A 36 4.00 20.99 5.90
C PHE A 36 3.95 22.28 5.08
N ASP A 37 2.77 22.73 4.66
CA ASP A 37 2.60 24.02 3.98
C ASP A 37 2.49 25.16 5.01
N PRO A 38 3.56 25.94 5.25
CA PRO A 38 3.52 27.03 6.22
C PRO A 38 2.67 28.21 5.74
N SER A 39 2.36 28.28 4.44
CA SER A 39 1.59 29.38 3.86
C SER A 39 0.08 29.20 4.03
N ASN A 40 -0.38 27.96 4.21
CA ASN A 40 -1.79 27.63 4.37
C ASN A 40 -1.98 26.52 5.41
N PRO A 41 -1.86 26.84 6.72
CA PRO A 41 -1.99 25.85 7.77
C PRO A 41 -3.41 25.27 7.79
N LEU A 42 -3.50 23.95 7.82
CA LEU A 42 -4.78 23.25 7.87
C LEU A 42 -5.52 23.56 9.19
N PRO A 43 -6.85 23.83 9.12
CA PRO A 43 -7.70 23.84 10.31
C PRO A 43 -7.57 22.52 11.09
N ILE A 44 -7.68 22.57 12.42
CA ILE A 44 -7.47 21.40 13.30
C ILE A 44 -8.36 20.21 12.91
N LEU A 45 -9.60 20.45 12.50
CA LEU A 45 -10.50 19.39 12.05
C LEU A 45 -9.96 18.70 10.78
N ASN A 46 -9.42 19.46 9.84
CA ASN A 46 -8.84 18.91 8.60
C ASN A 46 -7.56 18.13 8.91
N VAL A 47 -6.75 18.59 9.86
CA VAL A 47 -5.56 17.86 10.35
C VAL A 47 -5.97 16.49 10.90
N LEU A 48 -7.02 16.43 11.72
CA LEU A 48 -7.50 15.17 12.30
C LEU A 48 -8.07 14.22 11.25
N VAL A 49 -8.92 14.73 10.37
CA VAL A 49 -9.54 13.93 9.30
C VAL A 49 -8.48 13.40 8.34
N LEU A 50 -7.60 14.28 7.84
CA LEU A 50 -6.53 13.87 6.93
C LEU A 50 -5.54 12.92 7.60
N GLY A 51 -5.21 13.17 8.88
CA GLY A 51 -4.35 12.29 9.67
C GLY A 51 -4.93 10.88 9.79
N TYR A 52 -6.23 10.77 10.12
CA TYR A 52 -6.95 9.50 10.10
C TYR A 52 -6.87 8.83 8.72
N MET A 53 -7.20 9.57 7.66
CA MET A 53 -7.21 9.04 6.29
C MET A 53 -5.84 8.48 5.88
N LEU A 54 -4.76 9.19 6.21
CA LEU A 54 -3.39 8.79 5.87
C LEU A 54 -2.92 7.59 6.67
N VAL A 55 -3.12 7.60 7.99
CA VAL A 55 -2.73 6.47 8.85
C VAL A 55 -3.52 5.22 8.46
N HIS A 56 -4.83 5.36 8.30
CA HIS A 56 -5.72 4.27 7.92
C HIS A 56 -5.31 3.66 6.57
N THR A 57 -5.20 4.49 5.53
CA THR A 57 -4.87 4.01 4.17
C THR A 57 -3.43 3.50 4.09
N GLY A 58 -2.49 4.11 4.82
CA GLY A 58 -1.10 3.65 4.91
C GLY A 58 -0.96 2.27 5.54
N LEU A 59 -1.70 1.99 6.62
CA LEU A 59 -1.76 0.66 7.23
C LEU A 59 -2.37 -0.36 6.25
N LEU A 60 -3.52 -0.02 5.66
CA LEU A 60 -4.20 -0.91 4.71
C LEU A 60 -3.35 -1.20 3.48
N LEU A 61 -2.64 -0.20 2.92
CA LEU A 61 -1.71 -0.35 1.81
C LEU A 61 -0.54 -1.26 2.16
N SER A 62 0.03 -1.12 3.36
CA SER A 62 1.14 -1.96 3.83
C SER A 62 0.73 -3.44 3.88
N ILE A 63 -0.46 -3.71 4.39
CA ILE A 63 -1.03 -5.07 4.44
C ILE A 63 -1.36 -5.57 3.02
N GLN A 64 -1.91 -4.70 2.16
CA GLN A 64 -2.24 -5.01 0.77
C GLN A 64 -1.00 -5.43 -0.04
N LEU A 65 0.12 -4.73 0.13
CA LEU A 65 1.40 -5.07 -0.49
C LEU A 65 1.96 -6.38 0.08
N GLY A 66 1.93 -6.58 1.40
CA GLY A 66 2.38 -7.83 2.02
C GLY A 66 1.57 -9.05 1.55
N THR A 67 0.24 -8.90 1.43
CA THR A 67 -0.66 -9.93 0.90
C THR A 67 -0.34 -10.22 -0.57
N GLN A 68 -0.11 -9.18 -1.37
CA GLN A 68 0.26 -9.32 -2.77
C GLN A 68 1.58 -10.10 -2.94
N VAL A 69 2.62 -9.77 -2.16
CA VAL A 69 3.90 -10.50 -2.16
C VAL A 69 3.71 -11.97 -1.79
N LEU A 70 2.92 -12.24 -0.73
CA LEU A 70 2.63 -13.61 -0.31
C LEU A 70 1.93 -14.42 -1.41
N GLU A 71 1.04 -13.78 -2.17
CA GLU A 71 0.33 -14.42 -3.28
C GLU A 71 1.21 -14.64 -4.51
N ILE A 72 2.15 -13.73 -4.79
CA ILE A 72 3.19 -13.94 -5.81
C ILE A 72 4.01 -15.18 -5.46
N ILE A 73 4.49 -15.28 -4.22
CA ILE A 73 5.27 -16.44 -3.73
C ILE A 73 4.47 -17.74 -3.88
N LYS A 74 3.16 -17.69 -3.63
CA LYS A 74 2.26 -18.84 -3.74
C LYS A 74 1.71 -19.08 -5.15
N ALA A 75 2.14 -18.31 -6.15
CA ALA A 75 1.63 -18.32 -7.52
C ALA A 75 0.09 -18.24 -7.60
N ARG A 76 -0.53 -17.41 -6.75
CA ARG A 76 -1.97 -17.18 -6.68
C ARG A 76 -2.34 -15.86 -7.37
N PHE A 77 -3.61 -15.77 -7.78
CA PHE A 77 -4.18 -14.50 -8.24
C PHE A 77 -4.16 -13.49 -7.09
N PRO A 78 -3.90 -12.21 -7.35
CA PRO A 78 -3.89 -11.20 -6.30
C PRO A 78 -5.25 -11.00 -5.63
N THR A 79 -5.21 -10.77 -4.33
CA THR A 79 -6.34 -10.39 -3.49
C THR A 79 -6.37 -8.89 -3.33
N LEU A 80 -7.49 -8.27 -3.72
CA LEU A 80 -7.82 -6.90 -3.35
C LEU A 80 -8.52 -6.89 -1.99
N LEU A 81 -7.82 -6.49 -0.92
CA LEU A 81 -8.28 -6.57 0.47
C LEU A 81 -9.58 -5.82 0.71
N ILE A 82 -9.73 -4.62 0.14
CA ILE A 82 -10.93 -3.79 0.31
C ILE A 82 -12.21 -4.44 -0.23
N TRP A 83 -12.07 -5.44 -1.10
CA TRP A 83 -13.18 -6.19 -1.67
C TRP A 83 -13.24 -7.63 -1.12
N TYR A 84 -12.15 -8.14 -0.55
CA TYR A 84 -11.98 -9.55 -0.23
C TYR A 84 -13.05 -10.08 0.73
N TYR A 85 -13.29 -9.38 1.83
CA TYR A 85 -14.26 -9.80 2.86
C TYR A 85 -15.71 -9.77 2.36
N PHE A 86 -16.01 -8.91 1.39
CA PHE A 86 -17.36 -8.79 0.82
C PHE A 86 -17.69 -9.90 -0.20
N LYS A 87 -16.73 -10.78 -0.53
CA LYS A 87 -16.96 -11.90 -1.46
C LYS A 87 -17.58 -13.12 -0.80
N PHE A 88 -17.49 -13.24 0.52
CA PHE A 88 -17.87 -14.44 1.26
C PHE A 88 -19.13 -14.15 2.06
N ASN A 89 -20.04 -15.12 2.12
CA ASN A 89 -21.19 -15.07 3.01
C ASN A 89 -20.76 -15.33 4.45
N ASP A 90 -21.55 -14.88 5.44
CA ASP A 90 -21.23 -15.02 6.87
C ASP A 90 -20.98 -16.46 7.33
N ASN A 91 -21.53 -17.44 6.60
CA ASN A 91 -21.44 -18.87 6.91
C ASN A 91 -20.29 -19.58 6.15
N GLU A 92 -19.55 -18.88 5.29
CA GLU A 92 -18.46 -19.45 4.51
C GLU A 92 -17.12 -19.23 5.21
N SER A 93 -16.29 -20.27 5.23
CA SER A 93 -14.93 -20.14 5.77
C SER A 93 -14.04 -19.35 4.82
N ILE A 94 -13.33 -18.34 5.35
CA ILE A 94 -12.37 -17.55 4.57
C ILE A 94 -11.18 -18.44 4.17
N PRO A 95 -10.87 -18.58 2.86
CA PRO A 95 -9.89 -19.55 2.38
C PRO A 95 -8.43 -19.16 2.62
N LEU A 96 -8.14 -17.88 2.91
CA LEU A 96 -6.81 -17.41 3.29
C LEU A 96 -6.73 -17.30 4.83
N PRO A 97 -6.01 -18.20 5.53
CA PRO A 97 -5.96 -18.18 7.00
C PRO A 97 -5.40 -16.88 7.58
N LEU A 98 -4.52 -16.20 6.84
CA LEU A 98 -3.98 -14.88 7.22
C LEU A 98 -5.06 -13.80 7.31
N LEU A 99 -6.13 -13.96 6.51
CA LEU A 99 -7.25 -13.03 6.39
C LEU A 99 -8.49 -13.55 7.13
N ASP A 100 -8.43 -14.72 7.78
CA ASP A 100 -9.52 -15.28 8.57
C ASP A 100 -9.50 -14.70 10.00
N PRO A 101 -10.48 -13.87 10.41
CA PRO A 101 -10.51 -13.21 11.72
C PRO A 101 -10.67 -14.19 12.87
N THR A 102 -11.15 -15.41 12.61
CA THR A 102 -11.25 -16.47 13.63
C THR A 102 -9.89 -17.10 13.94
N LYS A 103 -8.90 -16.95 13.06
CA LYS A 103 -7.57 -17.59 13.15
C LYS A 103 -6.43 -16.60 13.38
N SER A 104 -6.62 -15.31 13.08
CA SER A 104 -5.55 -14.31 13.07
C SER A 104 -6.00 -12.98 13.67
N LYS A 105 -5.27 -12.48 14.67
CA LYS A 105 -5.45 -11.11 15.19
C LYS A 105 -5.19 -10.04 14.13
N LEU A 106 -4.29 -10.32 13.19
CA LEU A 106 -4.06 -9.43 12.05
C LEU A 106 -5.30 -9.38 11.16
N ALA A 107 -5.96 -10.51 10.89
CA ALA A 107 -7.20 -10.51 10.11
C ALA A 107 -8.31 -9.69 10.75
N VAL A 108 -8.40 -9.69 12.08
CA VAL A 108 -9.33 -8.81 12.81
C VAL A 108 -9.01 -7.34 12.55
N LEU A 109 -7.72 -6.94 12.65
CA LEU A 109 -7.29 -5.58 12.32
C LEU A 109 -7.61 -5.22 10.86
N ILE A 110 -7.35 -6.12 9.92
CA ILE A 110 -7.66 -5.91 8.49
C ILE A 110 -9.16 -5.70 8.30
N LEU A 111 -9.99 -6.54 8.92
CA LEU A 111 -11.45 -6.42 8.84
C LEU A 111 -11.92 -5.06 9.37
N PHE A 112 -11.38 -4.61 10.50
CA PHE A 112 -11.66 -3.27 11.03
C PHE A 112 -11.24 -2.16 10.05
N LEU A 113 -10.04 -2.24 9.46
CA LEU A 113 -9.59 -1.27 8.46
C LEU A 113 -10.50 -1.26 7.23
N VAL A 114 -10.92 -2.44 6.74
CA VAL A 114 -11.84 -2.54 5.60
C VAL A 114 -13.17 -1.89 5.95
N ILE A 115 -13.82 -2.25 7.06
CA ILE A 115 -15.16 -1.73 7.40
C ILE A 115 -15.12 -0.23 7.76
N SER A 116 -14.08 0.25 8.44
CA SER A 116 -13.99 1.65 8.90
C SER A 116 -13.69 2.67 7.81
N GLY A 117 -13.29 2.24 6.61
CA GLY A 117 -13.01 3.19 5.54
C GLY A 117 -12.34 2.64 4.29
N GLY A 118 -11.89 1.38 4.27
CA GLY A 118 -11.14 0.80 3.15
C GLY A 118 -11.80 1.02 1.77
N PRO A 119 -13.08 0.64 1.56
CA PRO A 119 -13.78 0.80 0.29
C PRO A 119 -13.90 2.23 -0.22
N ILE A 120 -13.75 3.24 0.64
CA ILE A 120 -13.90 4.67 0.28
C ILE A 120 -12.54 5.34 0.20
N LEU A 121 -11.74 5.25 1.27
CA LEU A 121 -10.46 5.94 1.38
C LEU A 121 -9.45 5.41 0.36
N PHE A 122 -9.40 4.09 0.17
CA PHE A 122 -8.42 3.47 -0.71
C PHE A 122 -8.62 3.89 -2.18
N PRO A 123 -9.84 3.86 -2.77
CA PRO A 123 -10.07 4.44 -4.09
C PRO A 123 -9.81 5.95 -4.19
N ILE A 124 -10.12 6.74 -3.16
CA ILE A 124 -9.84 8.19 -3.16
C ILE A 124 -8.34 8.44 -3.36
N PHE A 125 -7.50 7.78 -2.56
CA PHE A 125 -6.04 7.91 -2.70
C PHE A 125 -5.52 7.32 -4.02
N ALA A 126 -6.09 6.20 -4.49
CA ALA A 126 -5.71 5.60 -5.77
C ALA A 126 -5.99 6.56 -6.94
N ILE A 127 -7.17 7.17 -6.98
CA ILE A 127 -7.56 8.12 -8.03
C ILE A 127 -6.70 9.37 -7.94
N TYR A 128 -6.59 9.98 -6.76
CA TYR A 128 -5.81 11.20 -6.58
C TYR A 128 -4.34 10.99 -6.96
N GLY A 129 -3.69 9.95 -6.43
CA GLY A 129 -2.31 9.65 -6.78
C GLY A 129 -2.13 9.23 -8.23
N GLY A 130 -3.11 8.53 -8.82
CA GLY A 130 -3.12 8.19 -10.25
C GLY A 130 -3.15 9.44 -11.13
N LEU A 131 -3.95 10.44 -10.78
CA LEU A 131 -3.98 11.75 -11.47
C LEU A 131 -2.63 12.47 -11.35
N VAL A 132 -2.00 12.42 -10.18
CA VAL A 132 -0.66 13.00 -9.98
C VAL A 132 0.39 12.29 -10.82
N VAL A 133 0.41 10.96 -10.82
CA VAL A 133 1.33 10.16 -11.66
C VAL A 133 1.13 10.49 -13.13
N TRP A 134 -0.12 10.57 -13.59
CA TRP A 134 -0.45 10.96 -14.95
C TRP A 134 0.10 12.34 -15.30
N GLY A 135 -0.08 13.33 -14.42
CA GLY A 135 0.48 14.67 -14.59
C GLY A 135 1.99 14.66 -14.75
N TYR A 136 2.71 13.92 -13.90
CA TYR A 136 4.16 13.78 -14.03
C TYR A 136 4.59 13.08 -15.32
N LEU A 137 3.90 12.01 -15.73
CA LEU A 137 4.20 11.31 -16.97
C LEU A 137 4.03 12.21 -18.19
N ALA A 138 2.98 13.03 -18.21
CA ALA A 138 2.75 14.01 -19.27
C ALA A 138 3.89 15.05 -19.32
N VAL A 139 4.31 15.58 -18.16
CA VAL A 139 5.42 16.54 -18.09
C VAL A 139 6.75 15.92 -18.52
N ILE A 140 7.06 14.70 -18.08
CA ILE A 140 8.28 13.99 -18.48
C ILE A 140 8.33 13.76 -20.00
N GLY A 141 7.18 13.48 -20.62
CA GLY A 141 7.09 13.33 -22.07
C GLY A 141 7.40 14.62 -22.83
N LEU A 142 7.13 15.78 -22.23
CA LEU A 142 7.42 17.10 -22.81
C LEU A 142 8.81 17.61 -22.46
N GLU A 143 9.32 17.29 -21.28
CA GLU A 143 10.61 17.74 -20.78
C GLU A 143 11.38 16.60 -20.07
N PRO A 144 12.22 15.85 -20.81
CA PRO A 144 12.96 14.71 -20.28
C PRO A 144 13.95 15.04 -19.15
N SER A 145 14.44 16.29 -19.06
CA SER A 145 15.29 16.76 -17.95
C SER A 145 14.61 16.63 -16.59
N THR A 146 13.28 16.66 -16.53
CA THR A 146 12.50 16.40 -15.31
C THR A 146 12.83 15.03 -14.72
N LEU A 147 13.09 14.02 -15.57
CA LEU A 147 13.40 12.67 -15.13
C LEU A 147 14.74 12.61 -14.38
N LEU A 148 15.74 13.38 -14.83
CA LEU A 148 17.04 13.49 -14.15
C LEU A 148 16.90 14.19 -12.79
N GLN A 149 16.03 15.21 -12.68
CA GLN A 149 15.76 15.87 -11.41
C GLN A 149 15.04 14.94 -10.42
N LEU A 150 14.03 14.20 -10.89
CA LEU A 150 13.34 13.20 -10.09
C LEU A 150 14.28 12.08 -9.63
N PHE A 151 15.17 11.63 -10.52
CA PHE A 151 16.20 10.64 -10.18
C PHE A 151 17.20 11.19 -9.15
N GLY A 152 17.61 12.44 -9.26
CA GLY A 152 18.45 13.10 -8.25
C GLY A 152 17.77 13.17 -6.87
N ARG A 153 16.47 13.51 -6.84
CA ARG A 153 15.68 13.45 -5.60
C ARG A 153 15.62 12.02 -5.06
N PHE A 154 15.35 11.03 -5.91
CA PHE A 154 15.30 9.62 -5.52
C PHE A 154 16.63 9.17 -4.88
N LEU A 155 17.77 9.46 -5.50
CA LEU A 155 19.08 9.10 -4.96
C LEU A 155 19.39 9.78 -3.62
N THR A 156 18.77 10.92 -3.32
CA THR A 156 18.97 11.61 -2.05
C THR A 156 18.10 10.99 -0.94
N TRP A 157 16.87 10.60 -1.25
CA TRP A 157 15.89 10.14 -0.26
C TRP A 157 15.92 8.62 -0.01
N VAL A 158 16.29 7.81 -1.00
CA VAL A 158 16.27 6.35 -0.87
C VAL A 158 17.33 5.79 0.07
N PRO A 159 18.61 6.22 0.00
CA PRO A 159 19.64 5.71 0.92
C PRO A 159 19.28 5.85 2.41
N PRO A 160 18.83 7.01 2.93
CA PRO A 160 18.46 7.11 4.33
C PRO A 160 17.24 6.24 4.69
N LEU A 161 16.25 6.10 3.79
CA LEU A 161 15.11 5.20 4.01
C LEU A 161 15.55 3.73 4.08
N LEU A 162 16.46 3.30 3.20
CA LEU A 162 17.03 1.95 3.24
C LEU A 162 17.82 1.72 4.53
N ALA A 163 18.58 2.71 4.99
CA ALA A 163 19.30 2.62 6.26
C ALA A 163 18.34 2.41 7.45
N VAL A 164 17.23 3.17 7.50
CA VAL A 164 16.19 2.98 8.52
C VAL A 164 15.56 1.59 8.44
N ALA A 165 15.25 1.11 7.23
CA ALA A 165 14.69 -0.23 7.05
C ALA A 165 15.66 -1.33 7.54
N VAL A 166 16.94 -1.22 7.22
CA VAL A 166 17.99 -2.14 7.70
C VAL A 166 18.08 -2.12 9.22
N LEU A 167 18.05 -0.93 9.85
CA LEU A 167 18.06 -0.81 11.31
C LEU A 167 16.85 -1.50 11.96
N ILE A 168 15.65 -1.34 11.39
CA ILE A 168 14.44 -2.02 11.87
C ILE A 168 14.59 -3.54 11.76
N ILE A 169 15.11 -4.04 10.64
CA ILE A 169 15.33 -5.48 10.43
C ILE A 169 16.32 -6.03 11.46
N VAL A 170 17.47 -5.37 11.64
CA VAL A 170 18.49 -5.78 12.63
C VAL A 170 17.90 -5.78 14.03
N ALA A 171 17.20 -4.71 14.42
CA ALA A 171 16.54 -4.64 15.73
C ALA A 171 15.50 -5.75 15.91
N SER A 172 14.74 -6.08 14.86
CA SER A 172 13.74 -7.15 14.89
C SER A 172 14.39 -8.52 15.09
N ILE A 173 15.48 -8.81 14.38
CA ILE A 173 16.25 -10.06 14.53
C ILE A 173 16.81 -10.15 15.95
N VAL A 174 17.45 -9.09 16.44
CA VAL A 174 18.02 -9.04 17.79
C VAL A 174 16.95 -9.29 18.87
N MET A 175 15.78 -8.65 18.77
CA MET A 175 14.68 -8.88 19.71
C MET A 175 14.14 -10.32 19.68
N ILE A 176 14.10 -10.96 18.51
CA ILE A 176 13.66 -12.35 18.38
C ILE A 176 14.68 -13.27 19.04
N GLU A 177 15.98 -13.05 18.80
CA GLU A 177 17.07 -13.84 19.37
C GLU A 177 17.08 -13.74 20.90
N PHE A 178 17.01 -12.52 21.46
CA PHE A 178 16.95 -12.30 22.91
C PHE A 178 15.74 -12.95 23.60
N ARG A 179 14.65 -13.23 22.86
CA ARG A 179 13.45 -13.85 23.42
C ARG A 179 13.50 -15.38 23.41
N HIS A 180 14.31 -15.98 22.52
CA HIS A 180 14.38 -17.44 22.34
C HIS A 180 15.72 -18.04 22.79
N GLY A 181 16.74 -17.23 23.05
CA GLY A 181 18.03 -17.63 23.62
C GLY A 181 18.12 -17.52 25.14
#